data_AF-A0A955BS16-F1
#
_entry.id   AF-A0A955BS16-F1
#
_cell.length_a   1.000
_cell.length_b   1.000
_cell.length_c   1.000
_cell.angle_alpha   90.00
_cell.angle_beta   90.00
_cell.angle_gamma   90.00
#
_symmetry.space_group_name_H-M   'P 1'
#
loop_
_entity.id
_entity.type
_entity.pdbx_description
1 polymer ?
#
loop_
_entity_poly.entity_id
_entity_poly.type
_entity_poly.pdbx_seq_one_letter_code
_entity_poly.pdbx_strand_id
1 'polypeptide(L)'
;MSFTTRTWSAACAVLMIAVGAQANAALLVYEPFDYAQNSEITGKDGGAGFSAAWTGRANNLSNVPAGSTSVQGASLAHPTLPGSLPTVGGSALLTGANGTSQPAREFSAAAVSAINNASTVWISFLAQRQGTPNPDWNGGVNQWPRGTNVSLFDIAADDEKTGVGNSSSASDNTWSIIPDGGGGNREGAYSPAGGVAGGGPDTPGASPFPFEELQWVVLRIDYDQPGGEDMYMWLSPDPGSEPSLATADAQVLAGDVNYRTLEGITGLRPFLGNESPGSADPNTWRPAGVLAFDEFRVGTAYADMTATRVVPEPMSLAMA
;
A
#
# COMPACT_ATOMS: atom_id res chain seq x y z
N MET A 1 59.80 24.78 -54.53
CA MET A 1 58.85 23.71 -54.18
C MET A 1 58.58 23.80 -52.68
N SER A 2 57.41 24.28 -52.30
CA SER A 2 57.03 24.49 -50.90
C SER A 2 56.28 23.25 -50.42
N PHE A 3 56.78 22.59 -49.37
CA PHE A 3 56.13 21.43 -48.76
C PHE A 3 55.34 21.88 -47.54
N THR A 4 54.01 21.81 -47.65
CA THR A 4 53.07 22.13 -46.57
C THR A 4 52.85 20.87 -45.72
N THR A 5 53.43 20.84 -44.53
CA THR A 5 53.22 19.78 -43.53
C THR A 5 51.85 19.93 -42.88
N ARG A 6 50.93 18.98 -43.14
CA ARG A 6 49.65 18.85 -42.43
C ARG A 6 49.85 18.01 -41.16
N THR A 7 49.69 18.63 -40.00
CA THR A 7 49.60 17.96 -38.71
C THR A 7 48.21 17.35 -38.54
N TRP A 8 48.14 16.03 -38.38
CA TRP A 8 46.92 15.30 -38.04
C TRP A 8 46.83 15.21 -36.51
N SER A 9 45.93 15.97 -35.90
CA SER A 9 45.60 15.82 -34.49
C SER A 9 44.71 14.58 -34.32
N ALA A 10 45.30 13.48 -33.86
CA ALA A 10 44.56 12.29 -33.44
C ALA A 10 43.82 12.60 -32.13
N ALA A 11 42.52 12.84 -32.23
CA ALA A 11 41.64 12.94 -31.06
C ALA A 11 41.49 11.54 -30.44
N CYS A 12 42.20 11.27 -29.34
CA CYS A 12 41.92 10.12 -28.48
C CYS A 12 40.59 10.35 -27.78
N ALA A 13 39.52 9.73 -28.30
CA ALA A 13 38.27 9.61 -27.58
C ALA A 13 38.48 8.68 -26.39
N VAL A 14 38.64 9.24 -25.19
CA VAL A 14 38.63 8.49 -23.94
C VAL A 14 37.19 8.04 -23.72
N LEU A 15 36.91 6.77 -24.02
CA LEU A 15 35.65 6.10 -23.68
C LEU A 15 35.62 5.93 -22.16
N MET A 16 35.09 6.93 -21.45
CA MET A 16 34.77 6.82 -20.04
C MET A 16 33.61 5.84 -19.89
N ILE A 17 33.92 4.57 -19.59
CA ILE A 17 32.94 3.60 -19.14
C ILE A 17 32.49 4.09 -17.76
N ALA A 18 31.39 4.86 -17.72
CA ALA A 18 30.70 5.19 -16.50
C ALA A 18 30.15 3.88 -15.94
N VAL A 19 30.90 3.26 -15.03
CA VAL A 19 30.38 2.20 -14.18
C VAL A 19 29.46 2.91 -13.19
N GLY A 20 28.24 3.21 -13.65
CA GLY A 20 27.20 3.76 -12.80
C GLY A 20 26.96 2.77 -11.68
N ALA A 21 27.12 3.21 -10.43
CA ALA A 21 26.69 2.44 -9.28
C ALA A 21 25.21 2.12 -9.50
N GLN A 22 24.90 0.87 -9.85
CA GLN A 22 23.53 0.41 -9.79
C GLN A 22 23.16 0.45 -8.32
N ALA A 23 22.27 1.37 -7.95
CA ALA A 23 21.63 1.29 -6.66
C ALA A 23 20.94 -0.08 -6.63
N ASN A 24 21.46 -0.99 -5.80
CA ASN A 24 20.83 -2.27 -5.56
C ASN A 24 19.53 -1.97 -4.83
N ALA A 25 18.44 -1.82 -5.60
CA ALA A 25 17.10 -1.82 -5.06
C ALA A 25 16.95 -3.12 -4.27
N ALA A 26 16.63 -3.04 -2.99
CA ALA A 26 16.56 -4.17 -2.07
C ALA A 26 15.20 -4.13 -1.36
N LEU A 27 14.22 -4.80 -1.95
CA LEU A 27 12.92 -5.08 -1.37
C LEU A 27 13.12 -5.59 0.06
N LEU A 28 12.62 -4.80 0.99
CA LEU A 28 12.80 -4.99 2.43
C LEU A 28 11.75 -5.95 2.98
N VAL A 29 10.53 -5.88 2.45
CA VAL A 29 9.39 -6.70 2.86
C VAL A 29 8.60 -7.13 1.63
N TYR A 30 8.18 -8.40 1.60
CA TYR A 30 7.33 -8.95 0.55
C TYR A 30 6.36 -10.01 1.08
N GLU A 31 5.06 -9.88 0.79
CA GLU A 31 4.04 -10.89 1.06
C GLU A 31 3.29 -11.24 -0.25
N PRO A 32 3.56 -12.41 -0.86
CA PRO A 32 2.85 -12.92 -2.03
C PRO A 32 1.58 -13.70 -1.68
N PHE A 33 1.29 -13.93 -0.39
CA PHE A 33 0.22 -14.83 0.05
C PHE A 33 0.30 -16.24 -0.56
N ASP A 34 1.51 -16.76 -0.77
CA ASP A 34 1.77 -18.12 -1.27
C ASP A 34 1.52 -19.17 -0.17
N TYR A 35 0.24 -19.30 0.17
CA TYR A 35 -0.27 -20.26 1.13
C TYR A 35 -1.34 -21.12 0.47
N ALA A 36 -1.67 -22.25 1.11
CA ALA A 36 -2.75 -23.10 0.62
C ALA A 36 -4.08 -22.33 0.54
N GLN A 37 -4.78 -22.47 -0.59
CA GLN A 37 -6.12 -21.92 -0.77
C GLN A 37 -7.06 -22.33 0.36
N ASN A 38 -7.94 -21.41 0.76
CA ASN A 38 -8.90 -21.51 1.86
C ASN A 38 -8.27 -21.67 3.25
N SER A 39 -6.95 -21.51 3.40
CA SER A 39 -6.33 -21.47 4.73
C SER A 39 -6.47 -20.08 5.36
N GLU A 40 -6.59 -20.05 6.69
CA GLU A 40 -6.47 -18.81 7.47
C GLU A 40 -5.06 -18.23 7.34
N ILE A 41 -4.92 -16.91 7.27
CA ILE A 41 -3.61 -16.27 7.21
C ILE A 41 -2.92 -16.28 8.57
N THR A 42 -3.69 -16.29 9.67
CA THR A 42 -3.13 -16.30 11.02
C THR A 42 -2.22 -17.51 11.24
N GLY A 43 -1.02 -17.27 11.77
CA GLY A 43 0.00 -18.29 11.97
C GLY A 43 0.78 -18.66 10.71
N LYS A 44 0.50 -18.04 9.55
CA LYS A 44 1.31 -18.20 8.35
C LYS A 44 2.51 -17.26 8.35
N ASP A 45 3.65 -17.75 7.89
CA ASP A 45 4.96 -17.11 8.02
C ASP A 45 5.76 -17.03 6.71
N GLY A 46 5.08 -17.10 5.56
CA GLY A 46 5.70 -16.98 4.22
C GLY A 46 6.18 -15.56 3.90
N GLY A 47 6.60 -15.35 2.65
CA GLY A 47 7.15 -14.06 2.21
C GLY A 47 8.55 -13.78 2.76
N ALA A 48 8.95 -12.51 2.72
CA ALA A 48 10.28 -12.05 3.13
C ALA A 48 10.19 -10.75 3.95
N GLY A 49 11.18 -10.54 4.83
CA GLY A 49 11.31 -9.28 5.57
C GLY A 49 10.49 -9.16 6.84
N PHE A 50 9.81 -10.22 7.28
CA PHE A 50 9.01 -10.25 8.51
C PHE A 50 9.78 -10.89 9.69
N SER A 51 9.45 -10.48 10.92
CA SER A 51 10.03 -11.07 12.14
C SER A 51 9.28 -12.32 12.63
N ALA A 52 7.99 -12.45 12.26
CA ALA A 52 7.10 -13.48 12.74
C ALA A 52 5.98 -13.81 11.73
N ALA A 53 5.18 -14.83 12.08
CA ALA A 53 3.94 -15.17 11.41
C ALA A 53 2.88 -14.05 11.56
N TRP A 54 1.86 -14.07 10.70
CA TRP A 54 0.65 -13.28 10.88
C TRP A 54 0.00 -13.55 12.24
N THR A 55 -0.37 -12.49 12.93
CA THR A 55 -1.02 -12.50 14.23
C THR A 55 -2.18 -11.49 14.23
N GLY A 56 -2.71 -11.14 15.40
CA GLY A 56 -3.56 -9.97 15.56
C GLY A 56 -2.78 -8.77 16.09
N ARG A 57 -3.40 -7.57 16.02
CA ARG A 57 -2.88 -6.34 16.62
C ARG A 57 -2.28 -6.57 18.02
N ALA A 58 -1.13 -5.97 18.28
CA ALA A 58 -0.37 -6.10 19.54
C ALA A 58 -0.09 -7.57 19.92
N ASN A 59 0.17 -8.42 18.93
CA ASN A 59 0.39 -9.86 19.09
C ASN A 59 -0.78 -10.60 19.78
N ASN A 60 -2.00 -10.09 19.68
CA ASN A 60 -3.19 -10.67 20.29
C ASN A 60 -4.15 -11.27 19.26
N LEU A 61 -4.19 -12.61 19.20
CA LEU A 61 -5.06 -13.36 18.30
C LEU A 61 -6.55 -13.13 18.52
N SER A 62 -7.00 -12.63 19.69
CA SER A 62 -8.41 -12.30 19.90
C SER A 62 -8.89 -11.15 18.99
N ASN A 63 -7.95 -10.40 18.39
CA ASN A 63 -8.23 -9.34 17.43
C ASN A 63 -8.46 -9.87 16.00
N VAL A 64 -8.36 -11.18 15.79
CA VAL A 64 -8.64 -11.83 14.49
C VAL A 64 -9.66 -12.93 14.74
N PRO A 65 -10.96 -12.63 14.62
CA PRO A 65 -12.00 -13.64 14.78
C PRO A 65 -11.81 -14.82 13.81
N ALA A 66 -12.14 -16.03 14.23
CA ALA A 66 -12.05 -17.20 13.36
C ALA A 66 -12.94 -17.02 12.11
N GLY A 67 -12.46 -17.44 10.94
CA GLY A 67 -13.15 -17.25 9.67
C GLY A 67 -13.11 -15.82 9.12
N SER A 68 -12.37 -14.90 9.76
CA SER A 68 -12.24 -13.51 9.30
C SER A 68 -11.14 -13.31 8.25
N THR A 69 -10.30 -14.31 8.03
CA THR A 69 -9.22 -14.26 7.05
C THR A 69 -9.21 -15.54 6.21
N SER A 70 -8.91 -15.44 4.92
CA SER A 70 -8.75 -16.62 4.09
C SER A 70 -7.87 -16.32 2.87
N VAL A 71 -7.04 -17.27 2.51
CA VAL A 71 -6.23 -17.19 1.29
C VAL A 71 -7.06 -17.67 0.10
N GLN A 72 -7.20 -16.81 -0.90
CA GLN A 72 -7.78 -17.14 -2.19
C GLN A 72 -6.70 -17.79 -3.06
N GLY A 73 -7.07 -18.83 -3.82
CA GLY A 73 -6.11 -19.65 -4.59
C GLY A 73 -5.58 -19.00 -5.87
N ALA A 74 -5.88 -17.72 -6.08
CA ALA A 74 -5.36 -16.92 -7.18
C ALA A 74 -5.03 -15.52 -6.68
N SER A 75 -3.94 -14.96 -7.18
CA SER A 75 -3.60 -13.55 -7.00
C SER A 75 -4.61 -12.63 -7.69
N LEU A 76 -4.63 -11.36 -7.26
CA LEU A 76 -5.45 -10.32 -7.84
C LEU A 76 -4.86 -9.87 -9.17
N ALA A 77 -5.59 -10.10 -10.27
CA ALA A 77 -5.18 -9.67 -11.60
C ALA A 77 -5.75 -8.28 -11.91
N HIS A 78 -4.90 -7.24 -11.91
CA HIS A 78 -5.34 -5.90 -12.28
C HIS A 78 -5.63 -5.80 -13.80
N PRO A 79 -6.86 -5.45 -14.22
CA PRO A 79 -7.27 -5.60 -15.63
C PRO A 79 -6.59 -4.61 -16.59
N THR A 80 -6.12 -3.47 -16.09
CA THR A 80 -5.66 -2.34 -16.93
C THR A 80 -4.18 -1.98 -16.78
N LEU A 81 -3.40 -2.67 -15.93
CA LEU A 81 -1.97 -2.35 -15.79
C LEU A 81 -1.20 -2.85 -17.03
N PRO A 82 -0.62 -1.96 -17.86
CA PRO A 82 0.17 -2.39 -19.01
C PRO A 82 1.41 -3.18 -18.54
N GLY A 83 1.67 -4.33 -19.15
CA GLY A 83 2.83 -5.16 -18.80
C GLY A 83 2.76 -5.88 -17.46
N SER A 84 1.57 -5.90 -16.81
CA SER A 84 1.17 -6.56 -15.56
C SER A 84 2.25 -6.67 -14.48
N LEU A 85 2.06 -5.98 -13.36
CA LEU A 85 2.73 -6.31 -12.10
C LEU A 85 2.67 -7.85 -11.92
N PRO A 86 3.82 -8.57 -11.94
CA PRO A 86 3.87 -9.99 -11.73
C PRO A 86 3.32 -10.23 -10.35
N THR A 87 2.25 -11.02 -10.34
CA THR A 87 1.64 -11.52 -9.13
C THR A 87 2.02 -12.99 -8.99
N VAL A 88 2.29 -13.42 -7.76
CA VAL A 88 2.64 -14.79 -7.43
C VAL A 88 1.79 -15.25 -6.26
N GLY A 89 1.50 -16.54 -6.18
CA GLY A 89 0.78 -17.12 -5.05
C GLY A 89 -0.73 -16.90 -5.10
N GLY A 90 -1.28 -16.46 -3.98
CA GLY A 90 -2.70 -16.27 -3.76
C GLY A 90 -3.03 -14.81 -3.49
N SER A 91 -4.18 -14.56 -2.88
CA SER A 91 -4.51 -13.24 -2.30
C SER A 91 -5.23 -13.45 -0.97
N ALA A 92 -5.20 -12.49 -0.07
CA ALA A 92 -5.97 -12.55 1.17
C ALA A 92 -7.37 -11.93 0.96
N LEU A 93 -8.41 -12.66 1.39
CA LEU A 93 -9.74 -12.10 1.62
C LEU A 93 -9.95 -11.95 3.13
N LEU A 94 -10.15 -10.71 3.56
CA LEU A 94 -10.31 -10.33 4.95
C LEU A 94 -11.72 -9.77 5.16
N THR A 95 -12.35 -10.07 6.29
CA THR A 95 -13.70 -9.61 6.59
C THR A 95 -13.91 -9.26 8.06
N GLY A 96 -14.72 -8.26 8.32
CA GLY A 96 -15.24 -7.93 9.63
C GLY A 96 -16.53 -8.69 10.00
N ALA A 97 -17.03 -9.61 9.16
CA ALA A 97 -18.35 -10.23 9.38
C ALA A 97 -18.45 -11.03 10.69
N ASN A 98 -17.33 -11.55 11.20
CA ASN A 98 -17.28 -12.33 12.43
C ASN A 98 -16.81 -11.51 13.65
N GLY A 99 -16.84 -10.19 13.56
CA GLY A 99 -16.20 -9.27 14.51
C GLY A 99 -15.16 -8.41 13.83
N THR A 100 -14.75 -7.32 14.49
CA THR A 100 -13.68 -6.46 13.97
C THR A 100 -12.42 -7.29 13.84
N SER A 101 -11.86 -7.36 12.63
CA SER A 101 -10.67 -8.14 12.33
C SER A 101 -9.48 -7.21 12.08
N GLN A 102 -8.37 -7.48 12.75
CA GLN A 102 -7.15 -6.67 12.71
C GLN A 102 -5.92 -7.58 12.63
N PRO A 103 -5.78 -8.38 11.55
CA PRO A 103 -4.55 -9.13 11.34
C PRO A 103 -3.37 -8.16 11.28
N ALA A 104 -2.23 -8.57 11.81
CA ALA A 104 -1.03 -7.75 11.84
C ALA A 104 0.20 -8.61 11.57
N ARG A 105 1.24 -7.98 11.01
CA ARG A 105 2.53 -8.61 10.84
C ARG A 105 3.66 -7.62 11.03
N GLU A 106 4.61 -8.01 11.88
CA GLU A 106 5.79 -7.21 12.21
C GLU A 106 6.92 -7.42 11.20
N PHE A 107 7.60 -6.33 10.85
CA PHE A 107 8.78 -6.34 10.02
C PHE A 107 9.99 -6.83 10.81
N SER A 108 10.93 -7.46 10.12
CA SER A 108 12.21 -7.88 10.67
C SER A 108 13.02 -6.67 11.13
N ALA A 109 13.89 -6.84 12.14
CA ALA A 109 14.76 -5.77 12.61
C ALA A 109 15.63 -5.16 11.49
N ALA A 110 16.04 -5.97 10.51
CA ALA A 110 16.77 -5.50 9.34
C ALA A 110 15.93 -4.58 8.44
N ALA A 111 14.67 -4.96 8.17
CA ALA A 111 13.75 -4.13 7.39
C ALA A 111 13.41 -2.83 8.13
N VAL A 112 13.10 -2.88 9.43
CA VAL A 112 12.86 -1.69 10.26
C VAL A 112 14.08 -0.75 10.26
N SER A 113 15.28 -1.31 10.43
CA SER A 113 16.51 -0.52 10.39
C SER A 113 16.75 0.12 9.01
N ALA A 114 16.38 -0.54 7.92
CA ALA A 114 16.52 0.03 6.58
C ALA A 114 15.49 1.14 6.33
N ILE A 115 14.24 0.94 6.75
CA ILE A 115 13.16 1.95 6.71
C ILE A 115 13.57 3.21 7.47
N ASN A 116 13.98 3.08 8.73
CA ASN A 116 14.31 4.22 9.59
C ASN A 116 15.58 4.99 9.16
N ASN A 117 16.41 4.41 8.29
CA ASN A 117 17.61 5.07 7.77
C ASN A 117 17.46 5.56 6.32
N ALA A 118 16.31 5.31 5.70
CA ALA A 118 16.04 5.74 4.34
C ALA A 118 15.51 7.19 4.33
N SER A 119 15.91 7.97 3.33
CA SER A 119 15.29 9.28 3.07
C SER A 119 13.92 9.14 2.40
N THR A 120 13.68 8.01 1.74
CA THR A 120 12.43 7.71 1.03
C THR A 120 12.10 6.23 1.20
N VAL A 121 10.84 5.95 1.51
CA VAL A 121 10.28 4.60 1.56
C VAL A 121 9.16 4.48 0.54
N TRP A 122 9.13 3.37 -0.16
CA TRP A 122 8.09 3.00 -1.11
C TRP A 122 7.35 1.78 -0.61
N ILE A 123 6.04 1.81 -0.71
CA ILE A 123 5.14 0.74 -0.29
C ILE A 123 4.14 0.52 -1.42
N SER A 124 3.88 -0.73 -1.77
CA SER A 124 2.82 -1.02 -2.74
C SER A 124 2.04 -2.27 -2.39
N PHE A 125 0.81 -2.34 -2.86
CA PHE A 125 -0.03 -3.52 -2.76
C PHE A 125 -1.18 -3.47 -3.76
N LEU A 126 -1.76 -4.62 -4.07
CA LEU A 126 -3.02 -4.73 -4.77
C LEU A 126 -4.14 -4.87 -3.74
N ALA A 127 -5.20 -4.09 -3.88
CA ALA A 127 -6.36 -4.24 -3.00
C ALA A 127 -7.65 -3.77 -3.64
N GLN A 128 -8.75 -4.26 -3.09
CA GLN A 128 -10.11 -3.92 -3.50
C GLN A 128 -11.05 -4.03 -2.30
N ARG A 129 -11.86 -3.01 -2.06
CA ARG A 129 -13.00 -3.16 -1.16
C ARG A 129 -14.04 -4.09 -1.78
N GLN A 130 -14.48 -5.07 -1.01
CA GLN A 130 -15.55 -5.98 -1.41
C GLN A 130 -16.72 -5.93 -0.43
N GLY A 131 -17.66 -6.86 -0.58
CA GLY A 131 -18.84 -6.98 0.26
C GLY A 131 -20.03 -6.18 -0.25
N THR A 132 -21.19 -6.48 0.33
CA THR A 132 -22.46 -5.89 -0.08
C THR A 132 -22.59 -4.46 0.48
N PRO A 133 -22.77 -3.43 -0.38
CA PRO A 133 -23.10 -2.09 0.11
C PRO A 133 -24.47 -2.08 0.82
N ASN A 134 -24.70 -1.09 1.68
CA ASN A 134 -26.06 -0.72 2.10
C ASN A 134 -26.55 0.45 1.23
N PRO A 135 -27.35 0.20 0.17
CA PRO A 135 -27.85 1.26 -0.70
C PRO A 135 -28.80 2.23 0.01
N ASP A 136 -29.40 1.80 1.11
CA ASP A 136 -30.37 2.56 1.90
C ASP A 136 -29.72 3.30 3.09
N TRP A 137 -28.38 3.31 3.17
CA TRP A 137 -27.66 3.97 4.26
C TRP A 137 -27.99 5.47 4.33
N ASN A 138 -28.56 5.90 5.46
CA ASN A 138 -28.98 7.29 5.65
C ASN A 138 -27.85 8.23 6.11
N GLY A 139 -26.67 7.69 6.41
CA GLY A 139 -25.54 8.46 6.92
C GLY A 139 -24.64 9.08 5.85
N GLY A 140 -25.06 9.11 4.59
CA GLY A 140 -24.39 9.84 3.51
C GLY A 140 -24.20 9.04 2.22
N VAL A 141 -23.27 9.51 1.37
CA VAL A 141 -22.98 8.93 0.05
C VAL A 141 -22.23 7.60 0.17
N ASN A 142 -21.47 7.40 1.25
CA ASN A 142 -20.75 6.16 1.49
C ASN A 142 -21.68 5.01 1.91
N GLN A 143 -21.99 4.12 0.97
CA GLN A 143 -22.78 2.92 1.22
C GLN A 143 -22.02 1.83 2.01
N TRP A 144 -20.75 2.07 2.35
CA TRP A 144 -19.93 1.19 3.18
C TRP A 144 -19.34 1.92 4.40
N PRO A 145 -20.16 2.23 5.43
CA PRO A 145 -19.80 3.11 6.53
C PRO A 145 -18.80 2.54 7.56
N ARG A 146 -18.32 1.30 7.39
CA ARG A 146 -17.33 0.67 8.29
C ARG A 146 -15.92 0.83 7.75
N GLY A 147 -14.95 1.04 8.63
CA GLY A 147 -13.56 1.16 8.21
C GLY A 147 -13.05 -0.10 7.52
N THR A 148 -12.28 0.09 6.46
CA THR A 148 -11.60 -0.95 5.69
C THR A 148 -10.33 -0.32 5.15
N ASN A 149 -9.16 -0.72 5.67
CA ASN A 149 -7.90 -0.13 5.23
C ASN A 149 -6.73 -1.08 5.48
N VAL A 150 -5.58 -0.75 4.91
CA VAL A 150 -4.27 -1.34 5.20
C VAL A 150 -3.46 -0.27 5.92
N SER A 151 -3.16 -0.50 7.20
CA SER A 151 -2.41 0.46 8.01
C SER A 151 -0.95 0.11 8.17
N LEU A 152 -0.11 1.12 8.27
CA LEU A 152 1.26 1.06 8.75
C LEU A 152 1.28 1.41 10.24
N PHE A 153 2.04 0.64 11.00
CA PHE A 153 1.98 0.64 12.45
C PHE A 153 3.35 0.70 13.09
N ASP A 154 3.43 1.38 14.22
CA ASP A 154 4.34 0.97 15.28
C ASP A 154 3.62 -0.06 16.15
N ILE A 155 3.89 -1.34 15.89
CA ILE A 155 3.21 -2.45 16.57
C ILE A 155 3.53 -2.49 18.07
N ALA A 156 4.74 -2.10 18.47
CA ALA A 156 5.16 -2.13 19.88
C ALA A 156 4.52 -0.99 20.69
N ALA A 157 4.38 0.20 20.08
CA ALA A 157 3.69 1.33 20.68
C ALA A 157 2.16 1.25 20.56
N ASP A 158 1.65 0.27 19.80
CA ASP A 158 0.24 0.14 19.43
C ASP A 158 -0.32 1.39 18.73
N ASP A 159 0.54 2.01 17.93
CA ASP A 159 0.34 3.34 17.34
C ASP A 159 0.17 3.25 15.82
N GLU A 160 -0.97 3.72 15.32
CA GLU A 160 -1.25 3.78 13.89
C GLU A 160 -0.53 4.98 13.29
N LYS A 161 0.36 4.76 12.33
CA LYS A 161 1.07 5.87 11.67
C LYS A 161 0.23 6.44 10.54
N THR A 162 -0.23 5.57 9.66
CA THR A 162 -1.10 5.94 8.54
C THR A 162 -1.86 4.72 8.04
N GLY A 163 -3.06 4.94 7.52
CA GLY A 163 -3.88 3.95 6.82
C GLY A 163 -4.03 4.28 5.35
N VAL A 164 -4.19 3.26 4.50
CA VAL A 164 -4.62 3.44 3.11
C VAL A 164 -5.88 2.64 2.85
N GLY A 165 -6.94 3.32 2.38
CA GLY A 165 -8.25 2.71 2.15
C GLY A 165 -9.38 3.66 2.54
N ASN A 166 -10.26 3.24 3.44
CA ASN A 166 -11.41 4.02 3.91
C ASN A 166 -11.58 3.87 5.44
N SER A 167 -11.81 4.99 6.12
CA SER A 167 -11.98 5.04 7.58
C SER A 167 -13.43 4.75 7.99
N SER A 168 -13.67 4.43 9.26
CA SER A 168 -15.05 4.31 9.75
C SER A 168 -15.75 5.66 9.68
N SER A 169 -16.98 5.67 9.15
CA SER A 169 -17.79 6.88 8.95
C SER A 169 -17.22 7.88 7.94
N ALA A 170 -16.36 7.45 7.00
CA ALA A 170 -15.96 8.29 5.88
C ALA A 170 -17.22 8.73 5.08
N SER A 171 -17.21 9.95 4.57
CA SER A 171 -18.34 10.56 3.85
C SER A 171 -18.60 9.94 2.48
N ASP A 172 -17.57 9.38 1.84
CA ASP A 172 -17.62 8.69 0.54
C ASP A 172 -16.80 7.38 0.57
N ASN A 173 -16.95 6.55 -0.48
CA ASN A 173 -16.20 5.30 -0.65
C ASN A 173 -15.02 5.49 -1.61
N THR A 174 -14.14 6.43 -1.29
CA THR A 174 -12.96 6.73 -2.13
C THR A 174 -11.70 6.22 -1.45
N TRP A 175 -10.75 5.73 -2.25
CA TRP A 175 -9.37 5.47 -1.79
C TRP A 175 -8.81 6.70 -1.07
N SER A 176 -8.04 6.53 -0.01
CA SER A 176 -7.51 7.66 0.75
C SER A 176 -6.28 7.31 1.56
N ILE A 177 -5.49 8.33 1.88
CA ILE A 177 -4.48 8.31 2.95
C ILE A 177 -5.19 8.71 4.26
N ILE A 178 -4.91 8.02 5.35
CA ILE A 178 -5.58 8.19 6.65
C ILE A 178 -4.52 8.34 7.75
N PRO A 179 -3.91 9.52 7.93
CA PRO A 179 -3.00 9.79 9.03
C PRO A 179 -3.62 9.46 10.40
N ASP A 180 -2.88 8.74 11.24
CA ASP A 180 -3.30 8.16 12.53
C ASP A 180 -4.54 7.23 12.47
N GLY A 181 -4.97 6.80 11.28
CA GLY A 181 -6.21 6.02 11.12
C GLY A 181 -7.50 6.80 11.42
N GLY A 182 -7.39 8.10 11.72
CA GLY A 182 -8.50 8.97 12.09
C GLY A 182 -9.33 9.41 10.88
N GLY A 183 -10.63 9.16 10.89
CA GLY A 183 -11.49 9.50 9.75
C GLY A 183 -11.59 11.00 9.44
N GLY A 184 -11.35 11.86 10.43
CA GLY A 184 -11.28 13.32 10.23
C GLY A 184 -9.97 13.80 9.59
N ASN A 185 -8.93 12.98 9.55
CA ASN A 185 -7.64 13.32 8.95
C ASN A 185 -7.50 12.84 7.50
N ARG A 186 -8.57 12.26 6.95
CA ARG A 186 -8.54 11.52 5.70
C ARG A 186 -8.32 12.45 4.50
N GLU A 187 -7.36 12.10 3.66
CA GLU A 187 -7.14 12.71 2.35
C GLU A 187 -7.56 11.76 1.22
N GLY A 188 -8.69 12.08 0.58
CA GLY A 188 -9.26 11.29 -0.52
C GLY A 188 -8.43 11.39 -1.80
N ALA A 189 -8.38 10.29 -2.55
CA ALA A 189 -7.74 10.22 -3.85
C ALA A 189 -8.72 10.60 -4.96
N TYR A 190 -8.35 11.56 -5.79
CA TYR A 190 -9.19 12.00 -6.91
C TYR A 190 -8.39 12.09 -8.20
N SER A 191 -8.99 11.59 -9.29
CA SER A 191 -8.51 11.83 -10.64
C SER A 191 -8.77 13.31 -10.96
N PRO A 192 -7.73 14.12 -11.22
CA PRO A 192 -7.93 15.52 -11.50
C PRO A 192 -8.64 15.75 -12.83
N ALA A 193 -9.65 16.63 -12.85
CA ALA A 193 -10.17 17.14 -14.12
C ALA A 193 -9.09 17.94 -14.84
N GLY A 194 -8.75 17.54 -16.07
CA GLY A 194 -7.78 18.26 -16.89
C GLY A 194 -6.31 18.09 -16.49
N GLY A 195 -5.98 17.10 -15.64
CA GLY A 195 -4.59 16.69 -15.40
C GLY A 195 -3.77 17.56 -14.43
N VAL A 196 -4.41 18.33 -13.55
CA VAL A 196 -3.72 19.07 -12.48
C VAL A 196 -3.85 18.33 -11.15
N ALA A 197 -2.80 17.63 -10.72
CA ALA A 197 -2.85 16.80 -9.51
C ALA A 197 -3.02 17.58 -8.20
N GLY A 198 -3.37 16.86 -7.13
CA GLY A 198 -3.62 17.44 -5.80
C GLY A 198 -5.03 17.99 -5.62
N GLY A 199 -5.98 17.55 -6.44
CA GLY A 199 -7.35 18.01 -6.32
C GLY A 199 -8.10 17.23 -5.25
N GLY A 200 -8.37 17.85 -4.09
CA GLY A 200 -9.39 17.33 -3.18
C GLY A 200 -10.80 17.35 -3.80
N PRO A 201 -11.84 16.94 -3.07
CA PRO A 201 -13.23 16.96 -3.57
C PRO A 201 -13.69 18.33 -4.07
N ASP A 202 -13.01 19.40 -3.63
CA ASP A 202 -13.28 20.79 -4.02
C ASP A 202 -12.73 21.16 -5.41
N THR A 203 -11.94 20.30 -6.05
CA THR A 203 -11.39 20.59 -7.39
C THR A 203 -12.46 20.36 -8.45
N PRO A 204 -12.85 21.41 -9.22
CA PRO A 204 -13.94 21.28 -10.19
C PRO A 204 -13.66 20.20 -11.23
N GLY A 205 -14.53 19.19 -11.29
CA GLY A 205 -14.46 18.08 -12.24
C GLY A 205 -13.56 16.91 -11.80
N ALA A 206 -12.95 16.98 -10.62
CA ALA A 206 -12.25 15.83 -10.06
C ALA A 206 -13.24 14.67 -9.84
N SER A 207 -12.83 13.46 -10.23
CA SER A 207 -13.63 12.24 -9.99
C SER A 207 -12.95 11.42 -8.91
N PRO A 208 -13.68 10.92 -7.91
CA PRO A 208 -13.10 10.02 -6.93
C PRO A 208 -12.62 8.73 -7.61
N PHE A 209 -11.57 8.12 -7.06
CA PHE A 209 -11.25 6.71 -7.31
C PHE A 209 -12.06 5.82 -6.37
N PRO A 210 -13.08 5.10 -6.86
CA PRO A 210 -13.94 4.27 -6.02
C PRO A 210 -13.12 3.14 -5.36
N PHE A 211 -13.30 2.95 -4.05
CA PHE A 211 -12.53 1.95 -3.29
C PHE A 211 -12.95 0.50 -3.62
N GLU A 212 -14.12 0.32 -4.21
CA GLU A 212 -14.58 -0.95 -4.75
C GLU A 212 -13.89 -1.35 -6.07
N GLU A 213 -13.10 -0.47 -6.67
CA GLU A 213 -12.25 -0.82 -7.81
C GLU A 213 -10.93 -1.41 -7.32
N LEU A 214 -10.50 -2.52 -7.94
CA LEU A 214 -9.17 -3.07 -7.72
C LEU A 214 -8.15 -2.04 -8.19
N GLN A 215 -7.20 -1.68 -7.32
CA GLN A 215 -6.12 -0.76 -7.63
C GLN A 215 -4.78 -1.38 -7.23
N TRP A 216 -3.72 -1.08 -8.00
CA TRP A 216 -2.35 -1.18 -7.50
C TRP A 216 -1.99 0.12 -6.81
N VAL A 217 -2.02 0.10 -5.49
CA VAL A 217 -1.67 1.25 -4.67
C VAL A 217 -0.16 1.34 -4.58
N VAL A 218 0.40 2.52 -4.87
CA VAL A 218 1.79 2.86 -4.62
C VAL A 218 1.84 4.07 -3.71
N LEU A 219 2.45 3.92 -2.54
CA LEU A 219 2.67 4.97 -1.55
C LEU A 219 4.16 5.27 -1.46
N ARG A 220 4.52 6.54 -1.50
CA ARG A 220 5.85 7.07 -1.20
C ARG A 220 5.79 7.89 0.08
N ILE A 221 6.79 7.71 0.93
CA ILE A 221 6.99 8.48 2.16
C ILE A 221 8.38 9.11 2.07
N ASP A 222 8.47 10.43 2.09
CA ASP A 222 9.74 11.18 2.11
C ASP A 222 10.04 11.69 3.53
N TYR A 223 11.18 11.29 4.08
CA TYR A 223 11.70 11.69 5.40
C TYR A 223 12.66 12.88 5.26
N ASP A 224 12.18 13.97 4.65
CA ASP A 224 13.03 15.10 4.22
C ASP A 224 13.18 16.23 5.24
N GLN A 225 12.40 16.20 6.33
CA GLN A 225 12.44 17.22 7.38
C GLN A 225 12.17 16.66 8.79
N PRO A 226 12.84 17.18 9.84
CA PRO A 226 12.57 16.75 11.22
C PRO A 226 11.14 17.09 11.65
N GLY A 227 10.38 16.07 12.07
CA GLY A 227 9.00 16.25 12.52
C GLY A 227 8.01 16.53 11.39
N GLY A 228 8.30 16.04 10.19
CA GLY A 228 7.52 16.21 8.96
C GLY A 228 7.85 15.14 7.91
N GLU A 229 6.96 14.23 7.53
CA GLU A 229 7.12 13.38 6.35
C GLU A 229 6.02 13.70 5.33
N ASP A 230 6.41 13.79 4.06
CA ASP A 230 5.47 13.92 2.96
C ASP A 230 5.03 12.52 2.51
N MET A 231 3.72 12.35 2.31
CA MET A 231 3.13 11.16 1.71
C MET A 231 2.55 11.48 0.34
N TYR A 232 2.83 10.60 -0.62
CA TYR A 232 2.27 10.65 -1.97
C TYR A 232 1.71 9.29 -2.33
N MET A 233 0.45 9.23 -2.78
CA MET A 233 -0.19 8.00 -3.21
C MET A 233 -0.59 8.08 -4.67
N TRP A 234 -0.31 7.02 -5.42
CA TRP A 234 -0.78 6.80 -6.77
C TRP A 234 -1.61 5.52 -6.83
N LEU A 235 -2.65 5.53 -7.65
CA LEU A 235 -3.55 4.42 -7.90
C LEU A 235 -3.33 3.94 -9.34
N SER A 236 -2.77 2.75 -9.45
CA SER A 236 -2.44 2.07 -10.70
C SER A 236 -1.54 2.88 -11.64
N PRO A 237 -0.39 3.42 -11.15
CA PRO A 237 0.60 4.05 -12.02
C PRO A 237 1.21 3.04 -13.00
N ASP A 238 1.93 3.53 -14.01
CA ASP A 238 2.69 2.67 -14.93
C ASP A 238 3.84 1.94 -14.18
N PRO A 239 3.84 0.59 -14.09
CA PRO A 239 4.88 -0.14 -13.38
C PRO A 239 6.27 0.00 -14.02
N GLY A 240 6.36 0.48 -15.26
CA GLY A 240 7.63 0.69 -15.96
C GLY A 240 8.33 2.01 -15.65
N SER A 241 7.66 2.97 -15.01
CA SER A 241 8.19 4.33 -14.79
C SER A 241 7.79 4.87 -13.43
N GLU A 242 8.74 5.49 -12.72
CA GLU A 242 8.43 6.20 -11.47
C GLU A 242 7.47 7.36 -11.76
N PRO A 243 6.30 7.43 -11.07
CA PRO A 243 5.38 8.53 -11.25
C PRO A 243 5.95 9.80 -10.63
N SER A 244 5.60 10.96 -11.20
CA SER A 244 6.04 12.23 -10.63
C SER A 244 5.25 12.59 -9.37
N LEU A 245 5.85 13.32 -8.43
CA LEU A 245 5.14 13.84 -7.25
C LEU A 245 3.92 14.68 -7.64
N ALA A 246 4.05 15.46 -8.72
CA ALA A 246 3.00 16.30 -9.27
C ALA A 246 1.87 15.52 -9.97
N THR A 247 1.86 14.18 -9.91
CA THR A 247 0.79 13.33 -10.43
C THR A 247 0.20 12.43 -9.35
N ALA A 248 0.49 12.66 -8.06
CA ALA A 248 -0.10 11.91 -6.96
C ALA A 248 -1.62 12.11 -6.92
N ASP A 249 -2.35 11.02 -6.74
CA ASP A 249 -3.81 10.99 -6.63
C ASP A 249 -4.28 11.48 -5.25
N ALA A 250 -3.45 11.28 -4.22
CA ALA A 250 -3.58 11.89 -2.90
C ALA A 250 -2.20 12.25 -2.34
N GLN A 251 -2.15 13.27 -1.50
CA GLN A 251 -0.93 13.68 -0.81
C GLN A 251 -1.24 14.20 0.59
N VAL A 252 -0.31 14.00 1.52
CA VAL A 252 -0.29 14.67 2.83
C VAL A 252 1.10 15.27 2.94
N LEU A 253 1.18 16.59 3.02
CA LEU A 253 2.45 17.31 3.02
C LEU A 253 2.77 17.82 4.42
N ALA A 254 4.04 18.02 4.71
CA ALA A 254 4.46 18.66 5.94
C ALA A 254 3.82 20.05 6.09
N GLY A 255 3.29 20.31 7.28
CA GLY A 255 2.54 21.53 7.58
C GLY A 255 1.04 21.45 7.26
N ASP A 256 0.55 20.35 6.68
CA ASP A 256 -0.89 20.04 6.64
C ASP A 256 -1.45 19.91 8.08
N VAL A 257 -2.73 20.21 8.29
CA VAL A 257 -3.41 19.96 9.58
C VAL A 257 -3.48 18.46 9.90
N ASN A 258 -3.49 17.63 8.86
CA ASN A 258 -3.54 16.19 8.95
C ASN A 258 -2.15 15.54 9.00
N TYR A 259 -1.08 16.34 9.01
CA TYR A 259 0.31 15.88 9.09
C TYR A 259 0.60 15.11 10.40
N ARG A 260 1.35 14.00 10.32
CA ARG A 260 1.75 13.13 11.43
C ARG A 260 3.13 12.53 11.22
N THR A 261 3.84 12.22 12.31
CA THR A 261 5.15 11.57 12.22
C THR A 261 5.01 10.11 11.81
N LEU A 262 5.75 9.71 10.78
CA LEU A 262 5.80 8.35 10.25
C LEU A 262 7.09 7.61 10.64
N GLU A 263 7.87 8.17 11.56
CA GLU A 263 8.97 7.46 12.21
C GLU A 263 8.44 6.25 12.99
N GLY A 264 9.21 5.16 12.97
CA GLY A 264 8.90 3.97 13.77
C GLY A 264 7.89 3.02 13.14
N ILE A 265 7.69 3.05 11.81
CA ILE A 265 6.94 1.99 11.14
C ILE A 265 7.65 0.65 11.36
N THR A 266 6.99 -0.25 12.07
CA THR A 266 7.49 -1.58 12.42
C THR A 266 6.62 -2.72 11.89
N GLY A 267 5.49 -2.43 11.27
CA GLY A 267 4.65 -3.47 10.68
C GLY A 267 3.48 -2.94 9.89
N LEU A 268 2.67 -3.88 9.41
CA LEU A 268 1.43 -3.63 8.68
C LEU A 268 0.24 -4.27 9.40
N ARG A 269 -0.94 -3.66 9.29
CA ARG A 269 -2.18 -4.12 9.92
C ARG A 269 -3.41 -3.74 9.07
N PRO A 270 -4.00 -4.67 8.30
CA PRO A 270 -5.32 -4.46 7.74
C PRO A 270 -6.37 -4.30 8.86
N PHE A 271 -7.30 -3.36 8.71
CA PHE A 271 -8.41 -3.16 9.62
C PHE A 271 -9.74 -3.39 8.91
N LEU A 272 -10.55 -4.31 9.43
CA LEU A 272 -11.88 -4.62 8.90
C LEU A 272 -12.92 -4.40 10.01
N GLY A 273 -13.71 -3.33 9.88
CA GLY A 273 -14.72 -3.00 10.88
C GLY A 273 -15.86 -4.04 10.92
N ASN A 274 -16.25 -4.44 12.13
CA ASN A 274 -17.36 -5.39 12.32
C ASN A 274 -18.64 -4.92 11.64
N GLU A 275 -19.54 -5.83 11.24
CA GLU A 275 -20.91 -5.43 10.97
C GLU A 275 -21.54 -4.75 12.20
N SER A 276 -22.40 -3.78 11.95
CA SER A 276 -23.29 -3.23 12.97
C SER A 276 -24.71 -3.41 12.46
N PRO A 277 -25.44 -4.45 12.90
CA PRO A 277 -26.88 -4.43 12.76
C PRO A 277 -27.34 -3.11 13.38
N GLY A 278 -27.95 -2.25 12.57
CA GLY A 278 -28.51 -1.01 13.05
C GLY A 278 -29.61 -1.30 14.08
N SER A 279 -30.37 -0.29 14.47
CA SER A 279 -31.68 -0.56 15.05
C SER A 279 -32.52 -1.37 14.04
N ALA A 280 -33.77 -1.74 14.37
CA ALA A 280 -34.66 -2.40 13.41
C ALA A 280 -34.89 -1.60 12.09
N ASP A 281 -34.35 -0.38 11.99
CA ASP A 281 -34.27 0.44 10.78
C ASP A 281 -33.14 -0.04 9.84
N PRO A 282 -33.46 -0.61 8.67
CA PRO A 282 -32.47 -1.03 7.67
C PRO A 282 -31.57 0.12 7.19
N ASN A 283 -32.01 1.38 7.30
CA ASN A 283 -31.22 2.54 6.91
C ASN A 283 -30.05 2.83 7.86
N THR A 284 -30.02 2.17 9.03
CA THR A 284 -28.97 2.31 10.05
C THR A 284 -28.02 1.11 10.11
N TRP A 285 -28.29 0.06 9.32
CA TRP A 285 -27.40 -1.10 9.21
C TRP A 285 -26.08 -0.72 8.53
N ARG A 286 -24.97 -1.21 9.08
CA ARG A 286 -23.63 -1.00 8.55
C ARG A 286 -23.04 -2.36 8.16
N PRO A 287 -22.86 -2.65 6.86
CA PRO A 287 -22.21 -3.89 6.44
C PRO A 287 -20.78 -3.95 6.96
N ALA A 288 -20.29 -5.16 7.23
CA ALA A 288 -18.90 -5.37 7.61
C ALA A 288 -17.93 -4.87 6.53
N GLY A 289 -16.73 -4.48 6.96
CA GLY A 289 -15.62 -4.27 6.03
C GLY A 289 -15.20 -5.58 5.38
N VAL A 290 -14.93 -5.58 4.07
CA VAL A 290 -14.35 -6.72 3.36
C VAL A 290 -13.27 -6.19 2.42
N LEU A 291 -12.11 -6.82 2.45
CA LEU A 291 -10.93 -6.42 1.68
C LEU A 291 -10.34 -7.63 0.99
N ALA A 292 -10.20 -7.56 -0.34
CA ALA A 292 -9.23 -8.38 -1.05
C ALA A 292 -7.89 -7.64 -1.05
N PHE A 293 -6.80 -8.34 -0.70
CA PHE A 293 -5.47 -7.77 -0.47
C PHE A 293 -4.37 -8.70 -0.97
N ASP A 294 -3.38 -8.16 -1.67
CA ASP A 294 -2.36 -8.95 -2.35
C ASP A 294 -1.06 -8.15 -2.60
N GLU A 295 0.04 -8.83 -2.90
CA GLU A 295 1.32 -8.27 -3.37
C GLU A 295 1.89 -7.13 -2.50
N PHE A 296 1.90 -7.29 -1.17
CA PHE A 296 2.45 -6.25 -0.29
C PHE A 296 3.98 -6.16 -0.40
N ARG A 297 4.48 -4.97 -0.71
CA ARG A 297 5.90 -4.68 -0.94
C ARG A 297 6.34 -3.46 -0.14
N VAL A 298 7.55 -3.49 0.40
CA VAL A 298 8.23 -2.33 1.00
C VAL A 298 9.66 -2.26 0.49
N GLY A 299 10.10 -1.10 0.03
CA GLY A 299 11.44 -0.85 -0.46
C GLY A 299 11.87 0.60 -0.25
N THR A 300 13.05 0.96 -0.74
CA THR A 300 13.61 2.33 -0.62
C THR A 300 13.77 3.01 -1.97
N ALA A 301 13.35 2.35 -3.06
CA ALA A 301 13.32 2.90 -4.41
C ALA A 301 12.06 2.44 -5.15
N TYR A 302 11.58 3.24 -6.10
CA TYR A 302 10.41 2.86 -6.90
C TYR A 302 10.60 1.52 -7.62
N ALA A 303 11.82 1.22 -8.07
CA ALA A 303 12.16 -0.04 -8.73
C ALA A 303 11.78 -1.29 -7.90
N ASP A 304 11.76 -1.19 -6.56
CA ASP A 304 11.33 -2.28 -5.67
C ASP A 304 9.84 -2.60 -5.80
N MET A 305 9.02 -1.66 -6.27
CA MET A 305 7.58 -1.84 -6.48
C MET A 305 7.29 -2.52 -7.82
N THR A 306 8.24 -2.52 -8.76
CA THR A 306 7.99 -2.87 -10.16
C THR A 306 8.13 -4.35 -10.49
N ALA A 307 7.66 -4.70 -11.69
CA ALA A 307 7.70 -6.03 -12.30
C ALA A 307 9.09 -6.62 -12.57
N THR A 308 10.11 -5.76 -12.61
CA THR A 308 11.43 -6.16 -13.12
C THR A 308 12.20 -7.05 -12.15
N ARG A 309 11.73 -7.14 -10.89
CA ARG A 309 12.35 -7.95 -9.87
C ARG A 309 11.59 -9.26 -9.68
N VAL A 310 12.22 -10.36 -10.11
CA VAL A 310 11.84 -11.68 -9.60
C VAL A 310 12.31 -11.73 -8.15
N VAL A 311 11.38 -11.68 -7.20
CA VAL A 311 11.70 -12.00 -5.81
C VAL A 311 11.98 -13.50 -5.78
N PRO A 312 13.19 -13.94 -5.37
CA PRO A 312 13.45 -15.36 -5.23
C PRO A 312 12.48 -15.88 -4.17
N GLU A 313 11.49 -16.67 -4.59
CA GLU A 313 10.64 -17.36 -3.64
C GLU A 313 11.53 -18.17 -2.69
N PRO A 314 11.27 -18.17 -1.37
CA PRO A 314 11.89 -19.12 -0.49
C PRO A 314 11.50 -20.50 -1.01
N MET A 315 12.39 -21.11 -1.79
CA MET A 315 12.09 -22.40 -2.41
C MET A 315 11.65 -23.32 -1.28
N SER A 316 10.51 -23.97 -1.43
CA SER A 316 10.00 -25.00 -0.53
C SER A 316 10.92 -26.24 -0.39
N LEU A 317 12.20 -26.13 -0.79
CA LEU A 317 13.32 -26.95 -0.33
C LEU A 317 13.41 -26.85 1.20
N ALA A 318 13.40 -27.93 1.98
CA ALA A 318 13.37 -29.33 1.67
C ALA A 318 12.85 -30.06 2.91
N MET A 319 11.65 -30.63 2.81
CA MET A 319 11.20 -31.70 3.72
C MET A 319 10.66 -32.82 2.83
N ALA A 320 11.59 -33.59 2.26
CA ALA A 320 11.35 -34.95 1.77
C ALA A 320 12.07 -35.92 2.70
#